data_AF-A0A821XAU2-F1
#
_entry.id   AF-A0A821XAU2-F1
#
_cell.length_a   1.000
_cell.length_b   1.000
_cell.length_c   1.000
_cell.angle_alpha   90.00
_cell.angle_beta   90.00
_cell.angle_gamma   90.00
#
_symmetry.space_group_name_H-M   'P 1'
#
loop_
_entity.id
_entity.type
_entity.pdbx_description
1 polymer ?
#
loop_
_entity_poly.entity_id
_entity_poly.type
_entity_poly.pdbx_seq_one_letter_code
_entity_poly.pdbx_strand_id
1 'polypeptide(L)'
;MESIAILKEAKEILKQFKQILQHICERGRHIPIENILRLFPDINQAQNDLKTLAPLLIKDILPLIHSITSFWKDRIRIRSICTGIMNLSSKISVDIDLNFLRKVLSIDAPTPSRICSSLYKYYLKEFEWKCSANVLTLFSFYGSSQDLFEFLDSLTDDDVYNLKEAVNDWDGALVNTKAIFDFSTVKNFLDRAYASITEKLKQLNLTSISFEHIIACFEDILTNKEFNDLAKCLQSSALSLASIKRIHLELTDKEQSKRRQIADILQS
;
A
#
# COMPACT_ATOMS: atom_id res chain seq x y z
N MET A 1 23.81 44.41 19.70
CA MET A 1 24.58 43.75 18.61
C MET A 1 23.84 42.52 18.08
N GLU A 2 23.29 41.68 18.95
CA GLU A 2 22.49 40.49 18.60
C GLU A 2 21.30 40.77 17.66
N SER A 3 20.50 41.81 17.94
CA SER A 3 19.32 42.14 17.11
C SER A 3 19.67 42.57 15.67
N ILE A 4 20.85 43.19 15.45
CA ILE A 4 21.32 43.57 14.11
C ILE A 4 21.80 42.34 13.34
N ALA A 5 22.41 41.36 14.02
CA ALA A 5 22.81 40.10 13.41
C ALA A 5 21.57 39.29 12.98
N ILE A 6 20.56 39.19 13.85
CA ILE A 6 19.27 38.52 13.56
C ILE A 6 18.57 39.16 12.35
N LEU A 7 18.52 40.50 12.28
CA LEU A 7 17.91 41.20 11.15
C LEU A 7 18.66 40.98 9.83
N LYS A 8 20.00 40.90 9.86
CA LYS A 8 20.82 40.59 8.68
C LYS A 8 20.57 39.17 8.20
N GLU A 9 20.52 38.21 9.12
CA GLU A 9 20.24 36.81 8.81
C GLU A 9 18.84 36.64 8.23
N ALA A 10 17.82 37.22 8.87
CA ALA A 10 16.43 37.18 8.37
C ALA A 10 16.30 37.80 6.96
N LYS A 11 17.04 38.87 6.67
CA LYS A 11 17.07 39.49 5.34
C LYS A 11 17.67 38.57 4.28
N GLU A 12 18.76 37.87 4.60
CA GLU A 12 19.38 36.92 3.66
C GLU A 12 18.49 35.70 3.43
N ILE A 13 17.85 35.16 4.47
CA ILE A 13 16.87 34.07 4.33
C ILE A 13 15.73 34.48 3.40
N LEU A 14 15.17 35.69 3.60
CA LEU A 14 14.10 36.22 2.76
C LEU A 14 14.55 36.40 1.29
N LYS A 15 15.80 36.85 1.07
CA LYS A 15 16.36 37.02 -0.26
C LYS A 15 16.52 35.68 -0.98
N GLN A 16 17.07 34.67 -0.30
CA GLN A 16 17.19 33.31 -0.83
C GLN A 16 15.83 32.72 -1.16
N PHE A 17 14.85 32.87 -0.25
CA PHE A 17 13.47 32.43 -0.47
C PHE A 17 12.87 33.06 -1.73
N LYS A 18 13.01 34.38 -1.90
CA LYS A 18 12.52 35.09 -3.10
C LYS A 18 13.18 34.58 -4.39
N GLN A 19 14.49 34.31 -4.37
CA GLN A 19 15.21 33.80 -5.53
C GLN A 19 14.73 32.40 -5.92
N ILE A 20 14.51 31.51 -4.94
CA ILE A 20 13.96 30.17 -5.18
C ILE A 20 12.54 30.28 -5.75
N LEU A 21 11.70 31.14 -5.16
CA LEU A 21 10.33 31.37 -5.63
C LEU A 21 10.32 31.89 -7.07
N GLN A 22 11.16 32.87 -7.40
CA GLN A 22 11.31 33.41 -8.76
C GLN A 22 11.77 32.33 -9.74
N HIS A 23 12.76 31.54 -9.37
CA HIS A 23 13.25 30.44 -10.20
C HIS A 23 12.16 29.41 -10.49
N ILE A 24 11.36 29.06 -9.48
CA ILE A 24 10.19 28.19 -9.63
C ILE A 24 9.14 28.86 -10.51
N CYS A 25 8.95 30.17 -10.38
CA CYS A 25 8.01 30.92 -11.21
C CYS A 25 8.42 30.94 -12.69
N GLU A 26 9.71 31.07 -12.99
CA GLU A 26 10.25 31.19 -14.35
C GLU A 26 10.41 29.85 -15.05
N ARG A 27 10.89 28.82 -14.34
CA ARG A 27 11.24 27.51 -14.91
C ARG A 27 10.29 26.38 -14.52
N GLY A 28 9.23 26.71 -13.80
CA GLY A 28 8.49 25.83 -12.89
C GLY A 28 8.14 24.43 -13.37
N ARG A 29 7.92 24.22 -14.68
CA ARG A 29 7.56 22.90 -15.24
C ARG A 29 8.75 21.94 -15.42
N HIS A 30 9.98 22.45 -15.45
CA HIS A 30 11.16 21.65 -15.78
C HIS A 30 12.13 21.49 -14.61
N ILE A 31 11.90 22.22 -13.52
CA ILE A 31 12.76 22.11 -12.34
C ILE A 31 12.57 20.74 -11.66
N PRO A 32 13.64 20.20 -11.08
CA PRO A 32 13.55 19.06 -10.18
C PRO A 32 12.58 19.31 -9.02
N ILE A 33 11.89 18.25 -8.60
CA ILE A 33 10.97 18.29 -7.44
C ILE A 33 11.69 18.75 -6.17
N GLU A 34 12.95 18.34 -5.95
CA GLU A 34 13.72 18.76 -4.77
C GLU A 34 13.77 20.28 -4.57
N ASN A 35 13.82 21.05 -5.66
CA ASN A 35 13.89 22.52 -5.57
C ASN A 35 12.56 23.12 -5.09
N ILE A 36 11.44 22.47 -5.39
CA ILE A 36 10.11 22.84 -4.90
C ILE A 36 9.98 22.42 -3.43
N LEU A 37 10.45 21.23 -3.07
CA LEU A 37 10.39 20.73 -1.69
C LEU A 37 11.24 21.55 -0.72
N ARG A 38 12.33 22.17 -1.18
CA ARG A 38 13.13 23.11 -0.37
C ARG A 38 12.33 24.31 0.17
N LEU A 39 11.19 24.64 -0.45
CA LEU A 39 10.27 25.66 0.08
C LEU A 39 9.50 25.20 1.33
N PHE A 40 9.44 23.89 1.58
CA PHE A 40 8.63 23.27 2.61
C PHE A 40 9.51 22.38 3.51
N PRO A 41 10.13 22.96 4.55
CA PRO A 41 11.00 22.22 5.48
C PRO A 41 10.29 21.02 6.13
N ASP A 42 8.99 21.16 6.41
CA ASP A 42 8.12 20.08 6.85
C ASP A 42 7.04 19.80 5.79
N ILE A 43 7.15 18.66 5.12
CA ILE A 43 6.20 18.25 4.08
C ILE A 43 4.78 18.07 4.63
N ASN A 44 4.62 17.77 5.93
CA ASN A 44 3.30 17.61 6.54
C ASN A 44 2.57 18.94 6.67
N GLN A 45 3.30 20.05 6.82
CA GLN A 45 2.76 21.40 6.87
C GLN A 45 2.71 22.09 5.50
N ALA A 46 3.29 21.49 4.47
CA ALA A 46 3.43 22.09 3.14
C ALA A 46 2.11 22.62 2.54
N GLN A 47 0.97 21.99 2.84
CA GLN A 47 -0.34 22.49 2.37
C GLN A 47 -0.78 23.77 3.08
N ASN A 48 -0.48 23.91 4.37
CA ASN A 48 -0.75 25.13 5.13
C ASN A 48 0.19 26.26 4.69
N ASP A 49 1.47 25.95 4.53
CA ASP A 49 2.48 26.88 4.02
C ASP A 49 2.11 27.35 2.61
N LEU A 50 1.68 26.45 1.74
CA LEU A 50 1.27 26.78 0.37
C LEU A 50 0.06 27.74 0.34
N LYS A 51 -0.89 27.63 1.29
CA LYS A 51 -1.99 28.59 1.40
C LYS A 51 -1.48 29.99 1.75
N THR A 52 -0.51 30.08 2.66
CA THR A 52 0.14 31.35 3.03
C THR A 52 0.93 31.94 1.85
N LEU A 53 1.57 31.09 1.04
CA LEU A 53 2.36 31.50 -0.12
C LEU A 53 1.54 31.76 -1.38
N ALA A 54 0.29 31.30 -1.46
CA ALA A 54 -0.56 31.39 -2.64
C ALA A 54 -0.70 32.82 -3.22
N PRO A 55 -0.81 33.90 -2.41
CA PRO A 55 -0.89 35.27 -2.96
C PRO A 55 0.39 35.74 -3.67
N LEU A 56 1.53 35.10 -3.41
CA LEU A 56 2.84 35.46 -3.95
C LEU A 56 3.21 34.63 -5.19
N LEU A 57 2.42 33.60 -5.51
CA LEU A 57 2.68 32.67 -6.59
C LEU A 57 1.88 33.02 -7.85
N ILE A 58 2.46 32.76 -9.02
CA ILE A 58 1.73 32.84 -10.29
C ILE A 58 0.63 31.75 -10.28
N LYS A 59 -0.60 32.13 -10.67
CA LYS A 59 -1.78 31.25 -10.65
C LYS A 59 -1.54 29.89 -11.32
N ASP A 60 -0.75 29.85 -12.39
CA ASP A 60 -0.50 28.62 -13.16
C ASP A 60 0.46 27.63 -12.49
N ILE A 61 1.18 28.06 -11.45
CA ILE A 61 2.22 27.28 -10.78
C ILE A 61 1.72 26.71 -9.45
N LEU A 62 0.75 27.38 -8.84
CA LEU A 62 0.11 26.92 -7.60
C LEU A 62 -0.43 25.48 -7.70
N PRO A 63 -1.17 25.06 -8.77
CA PRO A 63 -1.62 23.68 -8.91
C PRO A 63 -0.48 22.68 -9.06
N LEU A 64 0.63 23.08 -9.68
CA LEU A 64 1.82 22.25 -9.85
C LEU A 64 2.47 21.97 -8.49
N ILE A 65 2.72 23.02 -7.71
CA ILE A 65 3.31 22.90 -6.37
C ILE A 65 2.39 22.07 -5.47
N HIS A 66 1.08 22.33 -5.49
CA HIS A 66 0.10 21.54 -4.75
C HIS A 66 0.13 20.05 -5.12
N SER A 67 0.23 19.71 -6.41
CA SER A 67 0.33 18.32 -6.85
C SER A 67 1.58 17.65 -6.27
N ILE A 68 2.71 18.36 -6.29
CA ILE A 68 4.00 17.83 -5.89
C ILE A 68 4.08 17.64 -4.38
N THR A 69 3.62 18.61 -3.60
CA THR A 69 3.64 18.51 -2.13
C THR A 69 2.68 17.43 -1.64
N SER A 70 1.48 17.32 -2.24
CA SER A 70 0.54 16.23 -1.93
C SER A 70 1.09 14.86 -2.29
N PHE A 71 1.66 14.70 -3.50
CA PHE A 71 2.34 13.46 -3.88
C PHE A 71 3.47 13.11 -2.90
N TRP A 72 4.32 14.08 -2.55
CA TRP A 72 5.49 13.81 -1.72
C TRP A 72 5.13 13.45 -0.28
N LYS A 73 4.10 14.09 0.26
CA LYS A 73 3.53 13.79 1.57
C LYS A 73 3.05 12.34 1.65
N ASP A 74 2.31 11.88 0.63
CA ASP A 74 1.71 10.55 0.61
C ASP A 74 2.55 9.51 -0.15
N ARG A 75 3.80 9.85 -0.52
CA ARG A 75 4.65 9.06 -1.42
C ARG A 75 4.81 7.61 -0.96
N ILE A 76 4.98 7.38 0.34
CA ILE A 76 5.15 6.01 0.88
C ILE A 76 3.89 5.19 0.63
N ARG A 77 2.72 5.75 0.95
CA ARG A 77 1.43 5.08 0.75
C ARG A 77 1.15 4.83 -0.73
N ILE A 78 1.38 5.83 -1.60
CA ILE A 78 1.22 5.69 -3.05
C ILE A 78 2.11 4.57 -3.59
N ARG A 79 3.37 4.51 -3.15
CA ARG A 79 4.28 3.43 -3.55
C ARG A 79 3.77 2.07 -3.11
N SER A 80 3.33 1.93 -1.85
CA SER A 80 2.76 0.68 -1.36
C SER A 80 1.53 0.25 -2.16
N ILE A 81 0.63 1.17 -2.51
CA ILE A 81 -0.54 0.88 -3.35
C ILE A 81 -0.12 0.42 -4.74
N CYS A 82 0.76 1.16 -5.43
CA CYS A 82 1.23 0.78 -6.76
C CYS A 82 1.91 -0.59 -6.75
N THR A 83 2.78 -0.86 -5.79
CA THR A 83 3.42 -2.17 -5.61
C THR A 83 2.39 -3.26 -5.34
N GLY A 84 1.40 -3.02 -4.48
CA GLY A 84 0.37 -3.99 -4.16
C GLY A 84 -0.50 -4.35 -5.36
N ILE A 85 -0.88 -3.36 -6.17
CA ILE A 85 -1.61 -3.59 -7.42
C ILE A 85 -0.76 -4.42 -8.40
N MET A 86 0.53 -4.11 -8.54
CA MET A 86 1.45 -4.91 -9.37
C MET A 86 1.56 -6.36 -8.87
N ASN A 87 1.67 -6.57 -7.55
CA ASN A 87 1.73 -7.89 -6.92
C ASN A 87 0.42 -8.68 -7.07
N LEU A 88 -0.72 -8.00 -7.06
CA LEU A 88 -2.01 -8.64 -7.36
C LEU A 88 -2.09 -9.05 -8.84
N SER A 89 -1.61 -8.18 -9.73
CA SER A 89 -1.64 -8.39 -11.18
C SER A 89 -0.70 -9.50 -11.64
N SER A 90 0.27 -9.94 -10.83
CA SER A 90 1.07 -11.13 -11.11
C SER A 90 0.35 -12.43 -10.75
N LYS A 91 -0.70 -12.37 -9.92
CA LYS A 91 -1.47 -13.52 -9.46
C LYS A 91 -2.77 -13.69 -10.24
N ILE A 92 -3.36 -12.58 -10.67
CA ILE A 92 -4.63 -12.53 -11.38
C ILE A 92 -4.40 -11.88 -12.73
N SER A 93 -5.05 -12.37 -13.79
CA SER A 93 -5.00 -11.74 -15.11
C SER A 93 -5.84 -10.46 -15.13
N VAL A 94 -5.18 -9.33 -14.90
CA VAL A 94 -5.80 -7.99 -14.83
C VAL A 94 -5.41 -7.14 -16.03
N ASP A 95 -6.38 -6.48 -16.65
CA ASP A 95 -6.10 -5.42 -17.63
C ASP A 95 -5.80 -4.10 -16.91
N ILE A 96 -4.52 -3.77 -16.81
CA ILE A 96 -4.02 -2.58 -16.12
C ILE A 96 -2.68 -2.11 -16.71
N ASP A 97 -2.48 -0.79 -16.76
CA ASP A 97 -1.21 -0.19 -17.21
C ASP A 97 -0.11 -0.32 -16.15
N LEU A 98 0.57 -1.48 -16.14
CA LEU A 98 1.73 -1.73 -15.27
C LEU A 98 2.90 -0.79 -15.57
N ASN A 99 3.02 -0.27 -16.80
CA ASN A 99 4.08 0.66 -17.15
C ASN A 99 3.84 2.03 -16.51
N PHE A 100 2.59 2.46 -16.42
CA PHE A 100 2.22 3.65 -15.66
C PHE A 100 2.58 3.50 -14.18
N LEU A 101 2.22 2.37 -13.54
CA LEU A 101 2.57 2.13 -12.13
C LEU A 101 4.08 2.19 -11.89
N ARG A 102 4.88 1.58 -12.77
CA ARG A 102 6.35 1.67 -12.70
C ARG A 102 6.86 3.10 -12.81
N LYS A 103 6.27 3.93 -13.68
CA LYS A 103 6.62 5.36 -13.79
C LYS A 103 6.29 6.14 -12.52
N VAL A 104 5.18 5.84 -11.85
CA VAL A 104 4.84 6.46 -10.55
C VAL A 104 5.88 6.04 -9.50
N LEU A 105 6.23 4.74 -9.45
CA LEU A 105 7.24 4.22 -8.53
C LEU A 105 8.65 4.78 -8.79
N SER A 106 8.98 5.19 -10.02
CA SER A 106 10.27 5.80 -10.32
C SER A 106 10.37 7.28 -9.94
N ILE A 107 9.28 7.93 -9.50
CA ILE A 107 9.34 9.35 -9.11
C ILE A 107 10.26 9.52 -7.89
N ASP A 108 11.25 10.37 -8.06
CA ASP A 108 12.31 10.69 -7.09
C ASP A 108 12.62 12.20 -7.08
N ALA A 109 13.59 12.61 -6.27
CA ALA A 109 13.96 14.01 -6.09
C ALA A 109 14.37 14.74 -7.40
N PRO A 110 15.19 14.14 -8.29
CA PRO A 110 15.57 14.77 -9.56
C PRO A 110 14.46 14.76 -10.62
N THR A 111 13.37 14.00 -10.44
CA THR A 111 12.27 13.95 -11.39
C THR A 111 11.73 15.37 -11.68
N PRO A 112 11.52 15.74 -12.96
CA PRO A 112 10.93 17.04 -13.31
C PRO A 112 9.52 17.22 -12.75
N SER A 113 9.26 18.41 -12.19
CA SER A 113 7.99 18.81 -11.57
C SER A 113 6.75 18.51 -12.42
N ARG A 114 6.78 18.81 -13.73
CA ARG A 114 5.66 18.51 -14.65
C ARG A 114 5.37 17.02 -14.75
N ILE A 115 6.40 16.18 -14.73
CA ILE A 115 6.26 14.73 -14.88
C ILE A 115 5.59 14.18 -13.63
N CYS A 116 6.05 14.58 -12.44
CA CYS A 116 5.41 14.21 -11.18
C CYS A 116 3.96 14.68 -11.10
N SER A 117 3.68 15.96 -11.40
CA SER A 117 2.29 16.47 -11.37
C SER A 117 1.37 15.75 -12.34
N SER A 118 1.83 15.47 -13.58
CA SER A 118 1.04 14.73 -14.57
C SER A 118 0.79 13.28 -14.14
N LEU A 119 1.82 12.57 -13.68
CA LEU A 119 1.68 11.19 -13.22
C LEU A 119 0.79 11.11 -11.96
N TYR A 120 0.93 12.03 -11.01
CA TYR A 120 0.11 12.05 -9.82
C TYR A 120 -1.36 12.35 -10.13
N LYS A 121 -1.65 13.31 -11.01
CA LYS A 121 -3.04 13.57 -11.45
C LYS A 121 -3.67 12.36 -12.12
N TYR A 122 -2.91 11.64 -12.94
CA TYR A 122 -3.38 10.41 -13.57
C TYR A 122 -3.59 9.31 -12.53
N TYR A 123 -2.67 9.16 -11.57
CA TYR A 123 -2.82 8.22 -10.45
C TYR A 123 -4.11 8.48 -9.66
N LEU A 124 -4.39 9.75 -9.33
CA LEU A 124 -5.61 10.12 -8.62
C LEU A 124 -6.86 9.69 -9.39
N LYS A 125 -6.90 9.99 -10.70
CA LYS A 125 -8.05 9.69 -11.55
C LYS A 125 -8.28 8.20 -11.77
N GLU A 126 -7.22 7.46 -12.06
CA GLU A 126 -7.34 6.04 -12.43
C GLU A 126 -7.41 5.10 -11.23
N PHE A 127 -6.90 5.52 -10.08
CA PHE A 127 -6.82 4.66 -8.89
C PHE A 127 -7.53 5.27 -7.68
N GLU A 128 -7.05 6.41 -7.17
CA GLU A 128 -7.50 6.92 -5.87
C GLU A 128 -8.99 7.32 -5.86
N TRP A 129 -9.50 7.90 -6.94
CA TRP A 129 -10.91 8.30 -7.04
C TRP A 129 -11.86 7.15 -7.36
N LYS A 130 -11.34 6.00 -7.85
CA LYS A 130 -12.16 4.83 -8.18
C LYS A 130 -12.25 3.82 -7.04
N CYS A 131 -11.32 3.85 -6.09
CA CYS A 131 -11.25 2.88 -5.00
C CYS A 131 -11.80 3.49 -3.69
N SER A 132 -12.59 2.73 -2.95
CA SER A 132 -12.85 3.05 -1.55
C SER A 132 -11.56 3.06 -0.71
N ALA A 133 -11.59 3.79 0.42
CA ALA A 133 -10.45 3.87 1.34
C ALA A 133 -10.03 2.48 1.87
N ASN A 134 -10.98 1.56 2.04
CA ASN A 134 -10.72 0.19 2.49
C ASN A 134 -9.93 -0.60 1.43
N VAL A 135 -10.32 -0.51 0.16
CA VAL A 135 -9.60 -1.16 -0.95
C VAL A 135 -8.21 -0.57 -1.14
N LEU A 136 -8.06 0.76 -1.04
CA LEU A 136 -6.73 1.39 -1.08
C LEU A 136 -5.85 0.94 0.09
N THR A 137 -6.43 0.73 1.27
CA THR A 137 -5.71 0.20 2.44
C THR A 137 -5.27 -1.24 2.19
N LEU A 138 -6.13 -2.08 1.63
CA LEU A 138 -5.81 -3.45 1.22
C LEU A 138 -4.65 -3.48 0.22
N PHE A 139 -4.71 -2.68 -0.86
CA PHE A 139 -3.61 -2.60 -1.84
C PHE A 139 -2.32 -2.09 -1.20
N SER A 140 -2.40 -1.13 -0.28
CA SER A 140 -1.23 -0.69 0.48
C SER A 140 -0.60 -1.86 1.27
N PHE A 141 -1.42 -2.68 1.95
CA PHE A 141 -0.93 -3.87 2.66
C PHE A 141 -0.32 -4.91 1.72
N TYR A 142 -0.95 -5.18 0.57
CA TYR A 142 -0.40 -6.07 -0.47
C TYR A 142 1.01 -5.66 -0.92
N GLY A 143 1.27 -4.36 -1.00
CA GLY A 143 2.58 -3.85 -1.39
C GLY A 143 3.60 -3.78 -0.24
N SER A 144 3.15 -3.57 1.00
CA SER A 144 4.05 -3.45 2.16
C SER A 144 4.32 -4.76 2.90
N SER A 145 3.54 -5.81 2.64
CA SER A 145 3.54 -7.05 3.42
C SER A 145 3.54 -8.30 2.53
N GLN A 146 4.38 -8.31 1.50
CA GLN A 146 4.44 -9.38 0.50
C GLN A 146 4.56 -10.78 1.13
N ASP A 147 5.45 -10.97 2.10
CA ASP A 147 5.64 -12.26 2.80
C ASP A 147 4.38 -12.80 3.47
N LEU A 148 3.48 -11.92 3.93
CA LEU A 148 2.20 -12.32 4.52
C LEU A 148 1.29 -12.87 3.43
N PHE A 149 1.15 -12.15 2.31
CA PHE A 149 0.28 -12.57 1.21
C PHE A 149 0.80 -13.80 0.48
N GLU A 150 2.11 -13.94 0.31
CA GLU A 150 2.70 -15.18 -0.21
C GLU A 150 2.42 -16.37 0.70
N PHE A 151 2.51 -16.18 2.01
CA PHE A 151 2.18 -17.24 2.95
C PHE A 151 0.68 -17.57 2.94
N LEU A 152 -0.20 -16.57 2.97
CA LEU A 152 -1.65 -16.76 2.87
C LEU A 152 -2.02 -17.55 1.61
N ASP A 153 -1.42 -17.22 0.47
CA ASP A 153 -1.70 -17.91 -0.79
C ASP A 153 -1.15 -19.34 -0.84
N SER A 154 -0.14 -19.66 -0.01
CA SER A 154 0.43 -21.02 0.05
C SER A 154 -0.40 -22.01 0.88
N LEU A 155 -1.37 -21.51 1.68
CA LEU A 155 -2.13 -22.32 2.62
C LEU A 155 -3.42 -22.85 2.00
N THR A 156 -3.73 -24.11 2.29
CA THR A 156 -5.02 -24.75 2.02
C THR A 156 -6.02 -24.50 3.14
N ASP A 157 -7.29 -24.84 2.91
CA ASP A 157 -8.33 -24.76 3.95
C ASP A 157 -8.00 -25.66 5.16
N ASP A 158 -7.44 -26.84 4.92
CA ASP A 158 -7.01 -27.78 5.96
C ASP A 158 -5.87 -27.19 6.81
N ASP A 159 -4.92 -26.46 6.20
CA ASP A 159 -3.86 -25.81 6.94
C ASP A 159 -4.39 -24.72 7.88
N VAL A 160 -5.37 -23.95 7.42
CA VAL A 160 -6.03 -22.90 8.22
C VAL A 160 -6.86 -23.53 9.35
N TYR A 161 -7.54 -24.64 9.08
CA TYR A 161 -8.28 -25.39 10.09
C TYR A 161 -7.33 -25.92 11.18
N ASN A 162 -6.24 -26.57 10.78
CA ASN A 162 -5.22 -27.08 11.70
C ASN A 162 -4.60 -25.97 12.55
N LEU A 163 -4.35 -24.79 11.97
CA LEU A 163 -3.89 -23.63 12.72
C LEU A 163 -4.88 -23.17 13.79
N LYS A 164 -6.19 -23.22 13.52
CA LYS A 164 -7.22 -22.88 14.51
C LYS A 164 -7.31 -23.93 15.62
N GLU A 165 -7.28 -25.21 15.29
CA GLU A 165 -7.34 -26.28 16.28
C GLU A 165 -6.10 -26.28 17.19
N ALA A 166 -4.92 -26.02 16.63
CA ALA A 166 -3.69 -25.93 17.40
C ALA A 166 -3.73 -24.86 18.51
N VAL A 167 -4.57 -23.84 18.36
CA VAL A 167 -4.76 -22.80 19.38
C VAL A 167 -5.64 -23.27 20.53
N ASN A 168 -6.56 -24.21 20.29
CA ASN A 168 -7.40 -24.79 21.33
C ASN A 168 -6.61 -25.74 22.25
N ASP A 169 -5.59 -26.40 21.70
CA ASP A 169 -4.79 -27.44 22.39
C ASP A 169 -3.52 -26.90 23.07
N TRP A 170 -3.18 -25.62 22.87
CA TRP A 170 -1.93 -25.05 23.35
C TRP A 170 -2.11 -24.05 24.49
N ASP A 171 -1.97 -24.57 25.70
CA ASP A 171 -1.96 -23.81 26.97
C ASP A 171 -0.76 -22.84 27.14
N GLY A 172 0.10 -22.62 26.13
CA GLY A 172 1.39 -21.92 26.33
C GLY A 172 2.00 -21.16 25.15
N ALA A 173 1.25 -20.75 24.13
CA ALA A 173 1.85 -20.16 22.92
C ALA A 173 2.16 -18.64 23.02
N LEU A 174 3.33 -18.26 22.49
CA LEU A 174 3.84 -16.89 22.24
C LEU A 174 2.93 -16.00 21.36
N VAL A 175 1.85 -16.53 20.81
CA VAL A 175 0.91 -15.84 19.91
C VAL A 175 -0.46 -15.84 20.55
N ASN A 176 -1.06 -14.66 20.66
CA ASN A 176 -2.43 -14.52 21.11
C ASN A 176 -3.37 -15.27 20.15
N THR A 177 -4.24 -16.13 20.67
CA THR A 177 -5.36 -16.78 19.96
C THR A 177 -6.04 -15.86 18.94
N LYS A 178 -6.22 -14.59 19.31
CA LYS A 178 -6.75 -13.55 18.44
C LYS A 178 -5.99 -13.41 17.11
N ALA A 179 -4.66 -13.48 17.11
CA ALA A 179 -3.85 -13.29 15.91
C ALA A 179 -4.05 -14.42 14.88
N ILE A 180 -4.32 -15.64 15.34
CA ILE A 180 -4.65 -16.78 14.45
C ILE A 180 -6.04 -16.62 13.87
N PHE A 181 -7.02 -16.16 14.66
CA PHE A 181 -8.35 -15.83 14.14
C PHE A 181 -8.29 -14.66 13.15
N ASP A 182 -7.58 -13.58 13.47
CA ASP A 182 -7.34 -12.44 12.58
C ASP A 182 -6.72 -12.93 11.25
N PHE A 183 -5.71 -13.79 11.32
CA PHE A 183 -5.07 -14.40 10.15
C PHE A 183 -6.04 -15.22 9.30
N SER A 184 -6.86 -16.07 9.94
CA SER A 184 -7.89 -16.82 9.21
C SER A 184 -8.93 -15.90 8.57
N THR A 185 -9.32 -14.81 9.22
CA THR A 185 -10.25 -13.82 8.65
C THR A 185 -9.66 -13.20 7.39
N VAL A 186 -8.38 -12.84 7.40
CA VAL A 186 -7.68 -12.31 6.22
C VAL A 186 -7.64 -13.36 5.11
N LYS A 187 -7.30 -14.61 5.41
CA LYS A 187 -7.27 -15.71 4.42
C LYS A 187 -8.63 -15.93 3.78
N ASN A 188 -9.68 -16.06 4.59
CA ASN A 188 -11.06 -16.22 4.12
C ASN A 188 -11.53 -15.04 3.26
N PHE A 189 -11.15 -13.81 3.62
CA PHE A 189 -11.42 -12.64 2.80
C PHE A 189 -10.79 -12.76 1.40
N LEU A 190 -9.51 -13.13 1.33
CA LEU A 190 -8.79 -13.28 0.07
C LEU A 190 -9.35 -14.41 -0.79
N ASP A 191 -9.66 -15.55 -0.20
CA ASP A 191 -10.20 -16.70 -0.93
C ASP A 191 -11.55 -16.37 -1.54
N ARG A 192 -12.42 -15.68 -0.79
CA ARG A 192 -13.70 -15.20 -1.33
C ARG A 192 -13.49 -14.18 -2.45
N ALA A 193 -12.49 -13.31 -2.34
CA ALA A 193 -12.19 -12.31 -3.38
C ALA A 193 -11.70 -12.97 -4.66
N TYR A 194 -10.76 -13.89 -4.56
CA TYR A 194 -10.24 -14.63 -5.72
C TYR A 194 -11.30 -15.54 -6.34
N ALA A 195 -12.15 -16.17 -5.54
CA ALA A 195 -13.29 -16.95 -6.03
C ALA A 195 -14.28 -16.06 -6.81
N SER A 196 -14.64 -14.90 -6.25
CA SER A 196 -15.53 -13.91 -6.90
C SER A 196 -14.96 -13.42 -8.24
N ILE A 197 -13.66 -13.10 -8.29
CA ILE A 197 -12.98 -12.71 -9.53
C ILE A 197 -13.00 -13.84 -10.56
N THR A 198 -12.69 -15.06 -10.13
CA THR A 198 -12.67 -16.26 -11.00
C THR A 198 -14.06 -16.56 -11.55
N GLU A 199 -15.09 -16.44 -10.74
CA GLU A 199 -16.48 -16.63 -11.15
C GLU A 199 -16.86 -15.57 -12.20
N LYS A 200 -16.50 -14.30 -11.98
CA LYS A 200 -16.78 -13.21 -12.91
C LYS A 200 -16.10 -13.41 -14.27
N LEU A 201 -14.85 -13.87 -14.27
CA LEU A 201 -14.13 -14.24 -15.49
C LEU A 201 -14.86 -15.33 -16.28
N LYS A 202 -15.35 -16.38 -15.58
CA LYS A 202 -16.13 -17.47 -16.19
C LYS A 202 -17.46 -16.98 -16.75
N GLN A 203 -18.22 -16.20 -15.98
CA GLN A 203 -19.53 -15.67 -16.37
C GLN A 203 -19.45 -14.79 -17.62
N LEU A 204 -18.39 -13.97 -17.73
CA LEU A 204 -18.18 -13.08 -18.86
C LEU A 204 -17.39 -13.71 -20.01
N ASN A 205 -16.93 -14.97 -19.85
CA ASN A 205 -16.07 -15.67 -20.78
C ASN A 205 -14.82 -14.85 -21.18
N LEU A 206 -14.17 -14.24 -20.19
CA LEU A 206 -12.99 -13.38 -20.37
C LEU A 206 -11.72 -14.09 -19.89
N THR A 207 -10.59 -13.79 -20.54
CA THR A 207 -9.25 -14.23 -20.10
C THR A 207 -8.59 -13.25 -19.13
N SER A 208 -9.04 -12.00 -19.11
CA SER A 208 -8.57 -10.94 -18.22
C SER A 208 -9.74 -10.06 -17.79
N ILE A 209 -9.67 -9.54 -16.58
CA ILE A 209 -10.71 -8.71 -15.99
C ILE A 209 -10.21 -7.27 -15.82
N SER A 210 -11.08 -6.27 -16.01
CA SER A 210 -10.67 -4.88 -15.81
C SER A 210 -10.43 -4.59 -14.34
N PHE A 211 -9.57 -3.61 -14.06
CA PHE A 211 -9.26 -3.20 -12.70
C PHE A 211 -10.50 -2.76 -11.90
N GLU A 212 -11.47 -2.10 -12.54
CA GLU A 212 -12.74 -1.70 -11.90
C GLU A 212 -13.56 -2.89 -11.40
N HIS A 213 -13.58 -3.98 -12.16
CA HIS A 213 -14.30 -5.18 -11.74
C HIS A 213 -13.61 -5.88 -10.56
N ILE A 214 -12.28 -5.81 -10.47
CA ILE A 214 -11.53 -6.31 -9.30
C ILE A 214 -11.85 -5.49 -8.06
N ILE A 215 -11.87 -4.16 -8.20
CA ILE A 215 -12.29 -3.27 -7.11
C ILE A 215 -13.69 -3.67 -6.65
N ALA A 216 -14.65 -3.84 -7.56
CA ALA A 216 -16.00 -4.24 -7.23
C ALA A 216 -16.06 -5.58 -6.48
N CYS A 217 -15.28 -6.59 -6.89
CA CYS A 217 -15.21 -7.87 -6.18
C CYS A 217 -14.73 -7.72 -4.73
N PHE A 218 -13.72 -6.88 -4.47
CA PHE A 218 -13.28 -6.61 -3.10
C PHE A 218 -14.33 -5.82 -2.30
N GLU A 219 -14.94 -4.80 -2.92
CA GLU A 219 -15.95 -3.97 -2.26
C GLU A 219 -17.19 -4.77 -1.87
N ASP A 220 -17.66 -5.65 -2.75
CA ASP A 220 -18.80 -6.52 -2.49
C ASP A 220 -18.56 -7.39 -1.25
N ILE A 221 -17.36 -7.95 -1.11
CA ILE A 221 -17.01 -8.80 0.04
C ILE A 221 -16.87 -7.96 1.31
N LEU A 222 -16.29 -6.77 1.23
CA LEU A 222 -16.14 -5.85 2.36
C LEU A 222 -17.48 -5.40 2.96
N THR A 223 -18.60 -5.57 2.26
CA THR A 223 -19.94 -5.33 2.84
C THR A 223 -20.31 -6.33 3.94
N ASN A 224 -19.66 -7.49 3.99
CA ASN A 224 -19.92 -8.48 5.02
C ASN A 224 -19.32 -8.02 6.36
N LYS A 225 -20.16 -8.01 7.40
CA LYS A 225 -19.80 -7.60 8.78
C LYS A 225 -18.59 -8.36 9.35
N GLU A 226 -18.34 -9.58 8.88
CA GLU A 226 -17.16 -10.38 9.22
C GLU A 226 -15.84 -9.62 8.96
N PHE A 227 -15.81 -8.70 7.98
CA PHE A 227 -14.60 -8.00 7.53
C PHE A 227 -14.53 -6.53 7.97
N ASN A 228 -15.42 -6.08 8.88
CA ASN A 228 -15.43 -4.69 9.36
C ASN A 228 -14.08 -4.23 9.95
N ASP A 229 -13.33 -5.14 10.56
CA ASP A 229 -12.02 -4.88 11.17
C ASP A 229 -10.85 -5.41 10.32
N LEU A 230 -11.04 -5.67 9.02
CA LEU A 230 -10.02 -6.30 8.17
C LEU A 230 -8.65 -5.61 8.22
N ALA A 231 -8.60 -4.29 8.28
CA ALA A 231 -7.33 -3.55 8.40
C ALA A 231 -6.56 -3.88 9.69
N LYS A 232 -7.29 -4.06 10.81
CA LYS A 232 -6.69 -4.49 12.09
C LYS A 232 -6.26 -5.95 12.02
N CYS A 233 -7.05 -6.81 11.37
CA CYS A 233 -6.69 -8.20 11.16
C CYS A 233 -5.40 -8.29 10.32
N LEU A 234 -5.30 -7.57 9.20
CA LEU A 234 -4.08 -7.48 8.37
C LEU A 234 -2.85 -7.06 9.19
N GLN A 235 -2.98 -6.03 10.03
CA GLN A 235 -1.89 -5.57 10.89
C GLN A 235 -1.49 -6.64 11.91
N SER A 236 -2.46 -7.25 12.58
CA SER A 236 -2.26 -8.31 13.57
C SER A 236 -1.57 -9.54 12.96
N SER A 237 -2.03 -9.96 11.78
CA SER A 237 -1.46 -11.06 10.99
C SER A 237 -0.04 -10.77 10.54
N ALA A 238 0.24 -9.56 10.04
CA ALA A 238 1.58 -9.15 9.63
C ALA A 238 2.57 -9.17 10.81
N LEU A 239 2.17 -8.64 11.97
CA LEU A 239 3.02 -8.61 13.17
C LEU A 239 3.30 -10.01 13.72
N SER A 240 2.33 -10.93 13.59
CA SER A 240 2.43 -12.28 14.13
C SER A 240 2.94 -13.32 13.12
N LEU A 241 3.22 -12.93 11.88
CA LEU A 241 3.51 -13.83 10.76
C LEU A 241 4.61 -14.85 11.06
N ALA A 242 5.74 -14.41 11.63
CA ALA A 242 6.86 -15.28 11.92
C ALA A 242 6.47 -16.41 12.88
N SER A 243 5.68 -16.07 13.89
CA SER A 243 5.20 -17.04 14.85
C SER A 243 4.15 -17.96 14.23
N ILE A 244 3.21 -17.44 13.43
CA ILE A 244 2.21 -18.27 12.72
C ILE A 244 2.91 -19.27 11.78
N LYS A 245 3.93 -18.83 11.03
CA LYS A 245 4.74 -19.71 10.18
C LYS A 245 5.41 -20.83 10.99
N ARG A 246 5.95 -20.52 12.17
CA ARG A 246 6.54 -21.53 13.07
C ARG A 246 5.51 -22.57 13.50
N ILE A 247 4.33 -22.11 13.92
CA ILE A 247 3.23 -23.00 14.33
C ILE A 247 2.84 -23.93 13.16
N HIS A 248 2.64 -23.35 11.98
CA HIS A 248 2.30 -24.12 10.78
C HIS A 248 3.34 -25.22 10.50
N LEU A 249 4.64 -24.88 10.53
CA LEU A 249 5.72 -25.85 10.32
C LEU A 249 5.70 -26.98 11.36
N GLU A 250 5.54 -26.65 12.65
CA GLU A 250 5.47 -27.66 13.72
C GLU A 250 4.27 -28.62 13.53
N LEU A 251 3.13 -28.11 13.04
CA LEU A 251 1.97 -28.94 12.72
C LEU A 251 2.23 -29.84 11.53
N THR A 252 2.82 -29.30 10.45
CA THR A 252 3.19 -30.07 9.26
C THR A 252 4.19 -31.18 9.60
N ASP A 253 5.21 -30.89 10.42
CA ASP A 253 6.21 -31.88 10.84
C ASP A 253 5.58 -32.98 11.70
N LYS A 254 4.69 -32.61 12.63
CA LYS A 254 3.94 -33.59 13.45
C LYS A 254 3.05 -34.47 12.58
N GLU A 255 2.33 -33.90 11.62
CA GLU A 255 1.51 -34.66 10.66
C GLU A 255 2.36 -35.62 9.83
N GLN A 256 3.47 -35.15 9.26
CA GLN A 256 4.38 -35.99 8.48
C GLN A 256 4.97 -37.12 9.32
N SER A 257 5.35 -36.85 10.57
CA SER A 257 5.83 -37.86 11.50
C SER A 257 4.77 -38.95 11.78
N LYS A 258 3.53 -38.54 12.06
CA LYS A 258 2.41 -39.50 12.24
C LYS A 258 2.17 -40.35 11.00
N ARG A 259 2.17 -39.74 9.80
CA ARG A 259 1.98 -40.47 8.53
C ARG A 259 3.08 -41.50 8.28
N ARG A 260 4.34 -41.17 8.60
CA ARG A 260 5.46 -42.12 8.53
C ARG A 260 5.27 -43.29 9.49
N GLN A 261 4.92 -43.03 10.76
CA GLN A 261 4.66 -44.08 11.74
C GLN A 261 3.52 -45.01 11.32
N ILE A 262 2.42 -44.48 10.77
CA ILE A 262 1.32 -45.30 10.25
C ILE A 262 1.77 -46.16 9.08
N ALA A 263 2.56 -45.59 8.15
CA ALA A 263 3.10 -46.33 7.02
C ALA A 263 4.03 -47.47 7.47
N ASP A 264 4.87 -47.22 8.48
CA ASP A 264 5.76 -48.23 9.06
C ASP A 264 4.96 -49.39 9.69
N ILE A 265 3.86 -49.09 10.41
CA ILE A 265 2.97 -50.10 11.00
C ILE A 265 2.24 -50.92 9.94
N LEU A 266 1.86 -50.31 8.81
CA LEU A 266 1.16 -51.02 7.73
C LEU A 266 2.09 -51.88 6.87
N GLN A 267 3.40 -51.65 6.93
CA GLN A 267 4.41 -52.42 6.20
C GLN A 267 5.08 -53.52 7.05
N SER A 268 4.85 -53.53 8.35
CA SER A 268 5.28 -54.57 9.31
C SER A 268 4.25 -55.67 9.47
#